data_AF-A0AAJ2FCG9-F1
#
_entry.id   AF-A0AAJ2FCG9-F1
#
_cell.length_a   1.000
_cell.length_b   1.000
_cell.length_c   1.000
_cell.angle_alpha   90.00
_cell.angle_beta   90.00
_cell.angle_gamma   90.00
#
_symmetry.space_group_name_H-M   'P 1'
#
loop_
_entity.id
_entity.type
_entity.pdbx_description
1 polymer ?
#
loop_
_entity_poly.entity_id
_entity_poly.type
_entity_poly.pdbx_seq_one_letter_code
_entity_poly.pdbx_strand_id
1 'polypeptide(L)'
;MNSTLLKISNAWEMDGFLGLLRDRVFNVQMGEDFLHNLQSIEFDSIDCIPKDTVKILWYIPIFMEWRDIDLKYTLEENEYKKYINLKSKILNHLEEILGMP
;
A
#
# COMPACT_ATOMS: atom_id res chain seq x y z
N MET A 1 -19.56 -4.37 -1.38
CA MET A 1 -18.08 -4.32 -1.40
C MET A 1 -17.60 -4.60 0.02
N ASN A 2 -16.64 -5.50 0.24
CA ASN A 2 -16.12 -5.80 1.58
C ASN A 2 -15.59 -4.48 2.21
N SER A 3 -15.90 -4.23 3.48
CA SER A 3 -15.59 -2.96 4.15
C SER A 3 -14.09 -2.64 4.13
N THR A 4 -13.24 -3.67 4.15
CA THR A 4 -11.78 -3.56 4.05
C THR A 4 -11.33 -3.12 2.65
N LEU A 5 -11.92 -3.67 1.59
CA LEU A 5 -11.59 -3.28 0.21
C LEU A 5 -11.97 -1.83 -0.09
N LEU A 6 -13.05 -1.33 0.53
CA LEU A 6 -13.41 0.08 0.44
C LEU A 6 -12.33 0.97 1.08
N LYS A 7 -11.81 0.59 2.24
CA LYS A 7 -10.72 1.35 2.89
C LYS A 7 -9.44 1.36 2.05
N ILE A 8 -9.09 0.23 1.44
CA ILE A 8 -7.93 0.12 0.54
C ILE A 8 -8.15 0.95 -0.73
N SER A 9 -9.36 0.89 -1.30
CA SER A 9 -9.72 1.75 -2.44
C SER A 9 -9.60 3.22 -2.09
N ASN A 10 -10.07 3.63 -0.91
CA ASN A 10 -10.00 5.02 -0.46
C ASN A 10 -8.55 5.50 -0.26
N ALA A 11 -7.59 4.60 -0.04
CA ALA A 11 -6.18 4.99 0.04
C ALA A 11 -5.67 5.60 -1.29
N TRP A 12 -6.31 5.31 -2.42
CA TRP A 12 -5.98 5.88 -3.73
C TRP A 12 -6.59 7.26 -4.01
N GLU A 13 -7.58 7.68 -3.21
CA GLU A 13 -8.17 9.01 -3.30
C GLU A 13 -7.16 10.09 -2.90
N MET A 14 -7.40 11.35 -3.28
CA MET A 14 -6.44 12.44 -3.11
C MET A 14 -6.00 12.65 -1.65
N ASP A 15 -6.92 12.45 -0.71
CA ASP A 15 -6.69 12.55 0.74
C ASP A 15 -6.27 11.21 1.37
N GLY A 16 -6.15 10.14 0.59
CA GLY A 16 -5.69 8.83 1.01
C GLY A 16 -4.16 8.71 1.03
N PHE A 17 -3.63 7.66 1.68
CA PHE A 17 -2.18 7.46 1.79
C PHE A 17 -1.47 7.42 0.42
N LEU A 18 -1.97 6.63 -0.54
CA LEU A 18 -1.38 6.53 -1.88
C LEU A 18 -1.63 7.80 -2.70
N GLY A 19 -2.73 8.52 -2.45
CA GLY A 19 -2.96 9.85 -2.99
C GLY A 19 -1.90 10.85 -2.56
N LEU A 20 -1.63 10.94 -1.25
CA LEU A 20 -0.58 11.80 -0.70
C LEU A 20 0.81 11.45 -1.25
N LEU A 21 1.13 10.16 -1.39
CA LEU A 21 2.39 9.74 -2.02
C LEU A 21 2.51 10.19 -3.47
N ARG A 22 1.40 10.30 -4.21
CA ARG A 22 1.38 10.85 -5.58
C ARG A 22 1.91 12.28 -5.59
N ASP A 23 1.52 13.05 -4.58
CA ASP A 23 1.92 14.45 -4.36
C ASP A 23 3.22 14.59 -3.57
N ARG A 24 3.97 13.48 -3.40
CA ARG A 24 5.25 13.42 -2.67
C ARG A 24 5.14 13.74 -1.17
N VAL A 25 3.95 13.62 -0.61
CA VAL A 25 3.68 13.81 0.81
C VAL A 25 3.68 12.44 1.49
N PHE A 26 4.62 12.23 2.42
CA PHE A 26 4.66 11.02 3.22
C PHE A 26 4.00 11.25 4.58
N ASN A 27 2.89 10.56 4.82
CA ASN A 27 2.24 10.50 6.13
C ASN A 27 2.38 9.08 6.70
N VAL A 28 3.25 8.93 7.69
CA VAL A 28 3.56 7.62 8.31
C VAL A 28 2.35 6.99 8.98
N GLN A 29 1.51 7.79 9.66
CA GLN A 29 0.36 7.26 10.39
C GLN A 29 -0.66 6.67 9.40
N MET A 30 -0.96 7.40 8.32
CA MET A 30 -1.86 6.91 7.29
C MET A 30 -1.32 5.68 6.56
N GLY A 31 0.00 5.57 6.41
CA GLY A 31 0.63 4.38 5.84
C GLY A 31 0.57 3.16 6.76
N GLU A 32 0.75 3.33 8.07
CA GLU A 32 0.57 2.26 9.06
C GLU A 32 -0.91 1.83 9.15
N ASP A 33 -1.86 2.77 9.08
CA ASP A 33 -3.30 2.47 9.00
C ASP A 33 -3.63 1.70 7.71
N PHE A 34 -3.01 2.08 6.58
CA PHE A 34 -3.15 1.38 5.32
C PHE A 34 -2.61 -0.06 5.41
N LEU A 35 -1.41 -0.25 5.96
CA LEU A 35 -0.83 -1.57 6.21
C LEU A 35 -1.73 -2.43 7.09
N HIS A 36 -2.27 -1.86 8.17
CA HIS A 36 -3.20 -2.56 9.05
C HIS A 36 -4.46 -3.02 8.31
N ASN A 37 -5.01 -2.18 7.41
CA ASN A 37 -6.14 -2.58 6.58
C ASN A 37 -5.78 -3.72 5.62
N LEU A 38 -4.58 -3.71 5.02
CA LEU A 38 -4.11 -4.84 4.20
C LEU A 38 -4.02 -6.13 5.03
N GLN A 39 -3.45 -6.07 6.24
CA GLN A 39 -3.32 -7.19 7.17
C GLN A 39 -4.65 -7.78 7.64
N SER A 40 -5.72 -6.99 7.59
CA SER A 40 -7.07 -7.46 7.91
C SER A 40 -7.78 -8.17 6.76
N ILE A 41 -7.13 -8.29 5.58
CA ILE A 41 -7.69 -9.08 4.48
C ILE A 41 -7.45 -10.55 4.79
N GLU A 42 -8.51 -11.23 5.19
CA GLU A 42 -8.54 -12.68 5.34
C GLU A 42 -9.02 -13.32 4.03
N PHE A 43 -8.27 -14.31 3.54
CA PHE A 43 -8.72 -15.24 2.51
C PHE A 43 -8.74 -16.63 3.12
N ASP A 44 -9.81 -17.38 2.90
CA ASP A 44 -9.80 -18.80 3.24
C ASP A 44 -8.77 -19.50 2.34
N SER A 45 -8.02 -20.47 2.89
CA SER A 45 -6.88 -21.13 2.23
C SER A 45 -7.20 -21.92 0.95
N ILE A 46 -8.48 -21.96 0.57
CA ILE A 46 -9.02 -22.65 -0.61
C ILE A 46 -9.60 -21.65 -1.62
N ASP A 47 -9.68 -20.36 -1.26
CA ASP A 47 -10.39 -19.35 -2.04
C ASP A 47 -9.51 -18.69 -3.10
N CYS A 48 -10.07 -18.59 -4.31
CA CYS A 48 -9.54 -17.70 -5.32
C CYS A 48 -9.66 -16.26 -4.84
N ILE A 49 -8.58 -15.48 -4.96
CA ILE A 49 -8.60 -14.04 -4.68
C ILE A 49 -9.65 -13.38 -5.60
N PRO A 50 -10.62 -12.62 -5.05
CA PRO A 50 -11.60 -11.94 -5.88
C PRO A 50 -10.93 -10.99 -6.88
N LYS A 51 -11.41 -11.01 -8.13
CA LYS A 51 -10.88 -10.19 -9.23
C LYS A 51 -10.76 -8.71 -8.87
N ASP A 52 -11.74 -8.18 -8.12
CA ASP A 52 -11.74 -6.77 -7.74
C ASP A 52 -10.66 -6.45 -6.70
N THR A 53 -10.34 -7.39 -5.81
CA THR A 53 -9.20 -7.28 -4.89
C THR A 53 -7.89 -7.20 -5.68
N VAL A 54 -7.68 -8.13 -6.62
CA VAL A 54 -6.48 -8.12 -7.47
C VAL A 54 -6.33 -6.80 -8.21
N LYS A 55 -7.40 -6.28 -8.82
CA LYS A 55 -7.37 -4.99 -9.54
C LYS A 55 -6.89 -3.83 -8.67
N ILE A 56 -7.35 -3.76 -7.42
CA ILE A 56 -7.01 -2.67 -6.49
C ILE A 56 -5.56 -2.81 -6.00
N LEU A 57 -5.13 -4.04 -5.72
CA LEU A 57 -3.83 -4.29 -5.09
C LEU A 57 -2.66 -4.35 -6.07
N TRP A 58 -2.89 -4.90 -7.27
CA TRP A 58 -1.86 -5.19 -8.28
C TRP A 58 -0.96 -4.00 -8.61
N TYR A 59 -1.52 -2.78 -8.59
CA TYR A 59 -0.77 -1.59 -9.01
C TYR A 59 0.07 -0.97 -7.88
N ILE A 60 -0.18 -1.34 -6.62
CA ILE A 60 0.52 -0.73 -5.47
C ILE A 60 2.04 -0.92 -5.54
N PRO A 61 2.59 -2.13 -5.82
CA PRO A 61 4.04 -2.32 -5.83
C PRO A 61 4.74 -1.41 -6.83
N ILE A 62 4.27 -1.42 -8.07
CA ILE A 62 4.83 -0.61 -9.16
C ILE A 62 4.73 0.88 -8.83
N PHE A 63 3.59 1.31 -8.29
CA PHE A 63 3.39 2.69 -7.88
C PHE A 63 4.40 3.12 -6.80
N MET A 64 4.59 2.31 -5.76
CA MET A 64 5.52 2.63 -4.66
C MET A 64 6.99 2.63 -5.12
N GLU A 65 7.37 1.77 -6.07
CA GLU A 65 8.70 1.83 -6.71
C GLU A 65 8.90 3.15 -7.46
N TRP A 66 7.90 3.60 -8.23
CA TRP A 66 8.00 4.87 -8.95
C TRP A 66 8.01 6.09 -8.03
N ARG A 67 7.40 6.01 -6.84
CA ARG A 67 7.45 7.08 -5.85
C ARG A 67 8.75 7.09 -5.06
N ASP A 68 9.42 5.95 -4.93
CA ASP A 68 10.68 5.84 -4.18
C ASP A 68 11.76 6.80 -4.72
N ILE A 69 11.90 6.85 -6.05
CA ILE A 69 12.85 7.76 -6.71
C ILE A 69 12.55 9.22 -6.35
N ASP A 70 11.28 9.64 -6.41
CA ASP A 70 10.88 11.02 -6.14
C ASP A 70 11.04 11.37 -4.65
N LEU A 71 10.66 10.47 -3.75
CA LEU A 71 10.67 10.69 -2.31
C LEU A 71 12.08 10.70 -1.74
N LYS A 72 13.01 9.95 -2.32
CA LYS A 72 14.43 9.96 -1.94
C LYS A 72 15.07 11.35 -2.02
N TYR A 73 14.60 12.20 -2.94
CA TYR A 73 15.12 13.56 -3.11
C TYR A 73 14.25 14.63 -2.44
N THR A 74 13.08 14.26 -1.89
CA THR A 74 12.11 15.21 -1.33
C THR A 74 12.01 15.12 0.19
N LEU A 75 12.17 13.91 0.74
CA LEU A 75 12.07 13.67 2.19
C LEU A 75 13.43 13.81 2.88
N GLU A 76 13.39 14.20 4.15
CA GLU A 76 14.53 14.12 5.04
C GLU A 76 14.98 12.66 5.25
N GLU A 77 16.26 12.43 5.52
CA GLU A 77 16.85 11.08 5.58
C GLU A 77 16.09 10.14 6.54
N ASN A 78 15.71 10.64 7.71
CA ASN A 78 14.97 9.85 8.70
C ASN A 78 13.54 9.53 8.25
N GLU A 79 12.88 10.46 7.56
CA GLU A 79 11.54 10.23 7.01
C GLU A 79 11.57 9.25 5.84
N TYR A 80 12.58 9.36 4.98
CA TYR A 80 12.80 8.42 3.90
C TYR A 80 13.07 7.00 4.43
N LYS A 81 13.87 6.84 5.49
CA LYS A 81 14.06 5.53 6.15
C LYS A 81 12.75 4.94 6.67
N LYS A 82 11.88 5.76 7.26
CA LYS A 82 10.54 5.32 7.69
C LYS A 82 9.68 4.88 6.50
N TYR A 83 9.70 5.64 5.41
CA TYR A 83 9.02 5.28 4.17
C TYR A 83 9.51 3.94 3.63
N ILE A 84 10.83 3.73 3.52
CA ILE A 84 11.40 2.46 3.04
C ILE A 84 10.96 1.28 3.92
N ASN A 85 11.05 1.41 5.24
CA ASN A 85 10.60 0.36 6.15
C ASN A 85 9.12 0.04 5.98
N LEU A 86 8.27 1.05 5.82
CA LEU A 86 6.83 0.88 5.62
C LEU A 86 6.52 0.27 4.26
N LYS A 87 7.17 0.74 3.20
CA LYS A 87 7.11 0.18 1.84
C LYS A 87 7.43 -1.31 1.89
N SER A 88 8.55 -1.72 2.48
CA SER A 88 8.91 -3.14 2.57
C SER A 88 7.83 -3.98 3.27
N LYS A 89 7.26 -3.51 4.38
CA LYS A 89 6.17 -4.23 5.06
C LYS A 89 4.93 -4.37 4.18
N ILE A 90 4.55 -3.30 3.47
CA ILE A 90 3.41 -3.31 2.54
C ILE A 90 3.66 -4.29 1.40
N LEU A 91 4.84 -4.25 0.77
CA LEU A 91 5.18 -5.13 -0.35
C LEU A 91 5.18 -6.60 0.05
N ASN A 92 5.84 -6.94 1.15
CA ASN A 92 5.86 -8.33 1.67
C ASN A 92 4.44 -8.86 1.91
N HIS A 93 3.57 -8.02 2.47
CA HIS A 93 2.21 -8.46 2.75
C HIS A 93 1.34 -8.53 1.48
N LEU A 94 1.59 -7.67 0.48
CA LEU A 94 0.95 -7.80 -0.83
C LEU A 94 1.39 -9.06 -1.58
N GLU A 95 2.66 -9.45 -1.45
CA GLU A 95 3.20 -10.71 -1.97
C GLU A 95 2.46 -11.92 -1.37
N GLU A 96 2.27 -11.92 -0.04
CA GLU A 96 1.48 -12.94 0.67
C GLU A 96 0.03 -12.98 0.17
N ILE A 97 -0.63 -11.82 0.03
CA ILE A 97 -2.01 -11.73 -0.46
C ILE A 97 -2.13 -12.22 -1.91
N LEU A 98 -1.22 -11.82 -2.79
CA LEU A 98 -1.31 -12.06 -4.23
C LEU A 98 -0.66 -13.39 -4.65
N GLY A 99 0.04 -14.08 -3.75
CA GLY A 99 0.78 -15.30 -4.05
C GLY A 99 1.93 -15.07 -5.04
N MET A 100 2.56 -13.89 -4.99
CA MET A 100 3.67 -13.52 -5.88
C MET A 100 5.00 -13.58 -5.11
N PRO A 101 6.10 -14.04 -5.74
CA PRO A 101 7.43 -14.07 -5.15
C PRO A 101 8.15 -12.72 -5.18
#